data_AF-A0A0N8QXX6-F1
#
_entry.id   AF-A0A0N8QXX6-F1
#
_cell.length_a   1.000
_cell.length_b   1.000
_cell.length_c   1.000
_cell.angle_alpha   90.00
_cell.angle_beta   90.00
_cell.angle_gamma   90.00
#
_symmetry.space_group_name_H-M   'P 1'
#
loop_
_entity.id
_entity.type
_entity.pdbx_description
1 polymer ?
#
loop_
_entity_poly.entity_id
_entity_poly.type
_entity_poly.pdbx_seq_one_letter_code
_entity_poly.pdbx_strand_id
1 'polypeptide(L)'
;MVNIGDLMMQWTNDQWISTLHRVINPPMTSEQDNRRQSLVFFHQPNYDTLIQCLPGCLQPGATPRHAPVTSGDHLLAKFVKQTTFGGSKVA
;
A
#
# COMPACT_ATOMS: atom_id res chain seq x y z
N MET A 1 9.93 8.94 -9.31
CA MET A 1 9.96 8.10 -8.09
C MET A 1 8.94 6.99 -8.29
N VAL A 2 9.31 5.75 -7.97
CA VAL A 2 8.40 4.59 -8.01
C VAL A 2 8.46 3.93 -6.64
N ASN A 3 7.30 3.67 -6.05
CA ASN A 3 7.15 2.89 -4.83
C ASN A 3 6.06 1.83 -5.04
N ILE A 4 6.02 0.84 -4.16
CA ILE A 4 4.99 -0.19 -4.17
C ILE A 4 4.03 -0.02 -3.00
N GLY A 5 2.77 -0.36 -3.24
CA GLY A 5 1.73 -0.40 -2.21
C GLY A 5 1.63 -1.75 -1.51
N ASP A 6 0.85 -1.78 -0.43
CA ASP A 6 0.62 -2.96 0.40
C ASP A 6 0.13 -4.19 -0.38
N LEU A 7 -0.65 -3.98 -1.45
CA LEU A 7 -1.16 -5.08 -2.26
C LEU A 7 -0.03 -5.85 -2.94
N MET A 8 1.02 -5.17 -3.41
CA MET A 8 2.18 -5.82 -4.03
C MET A 8 3.08 -6.50 -2.99
N MET A 9 3.18 -5.92 -1.79
CA MET A 9 3.85 -6.57 -0.66
C MET A 9 3.16 -7.89 -0.31
N GLN A 10 1.83 -7.90 -0.20
CA GLN A 10 1.04 -9.12 -0.01
C GLN A 10 1.24 -10.11 -1.16
N TRP A 11 1.22 -9.63 -2.41
CA TRP A 11 1.36 -10.50 -3.59
C TRP A 11 2.72 -11.21 -3.65
N THR A 12 3.77 -10.51 -3.23
CA THR A 12 5.15 -11.03 -3.14
C THR A 12 5.45 -11.73 -1.82
N ASN A 13 4.43 -11.99 -0.98
CA ASN A 13 4.58 -12.65 0.31
C ASN A 13 5.60 -11.95 1.23
N ASP A 14 5.60 -10.62 1.18
CA ASP A 14 6.51 -9.67 1.84
C ASP A 14 7.97 -9.73 1.42
N GLN A 15 8.30 -10.34 0.28
CA GLN A 15 9.66 -10.20 -0.27
C GLN A 15 9.94 -8.77 -0.71
N TRP A 16 8.93 -8.06 -1.22
CA TRP A 16 9.02 -6.63 -1.50
C TRP A 16 8.25 -5.84 -0.46
N ILE A 17 8.83 -4.73 0.01
CA ILE A 17 8.29 -3.98 1.15
C ILE A 17 7.56 -2.72 0.68
N SER A 18 6.33 -2.53 1.15
CA SER A 18 5.62 -1.26 1.02
C SER A 18 6.09 -0.29 2.11
N THR A 19 7.05 0.56 1.75
CA THR A 19 7.69 1.47 2.70
C THR A 19 6.79 2.67 3.02
N LEU A 20 6.60 2.93 4.32
CA LEU A 20 5.94 4.13 4.81
C LEU A 20 6.70 5.39 4.34
N HIS A 21 5.97 6.32 3.74
CA HIS A 21 6.52 7.58 3.26
C HIS A 21 5.55 8.73 3.56
N ARG A 22 6.11 9.92 3.80
CA ARG A 22 5.35 11.16 4.03
C ARG A 22 6.06 12.34 3.39
N VAL A 23 5.29 13.35 3.00
CA VAL A 23 5.83 14.66 2.59
C VAL A 23 5.75 15.59 3.80
N ILE A 24 6.86 16.25 4.12
CA ILE A 24 6.91 17.28 5.17
C ILE A 24 6.94 18.66 4.52
N ASN A 25 6.34 19.64 5.18
CA ASN A 25 6.50 21.03 4.79
C ASN A 25 7.93 21.49 5.12
N PRO A 26 8.55 22.35 4.29
CA PRO A 26 9.81 22.98 4.63
C PRO A 26 9.74 23.76 5.96
N PRO A 27 10.87 23.97 6.65
CA PRO A 27 10.92 24.82 7.85
C PRO A 27 10.38 26.22 7.58
N MET A 28 9.71 26.83 8.56
CA MET A 28 9.20 28.20 8.44
C MET A 28 10.29 29.25 8.24
N THR A 29 11.55 28.93 8.58
CA THR A 29 12.73 29.77 8.38
C THR A 29 13.33 29.64 6.97
N SER A 30 12.68 28.91 6.07
CA SER A 30 13.12 28.77 4.69
C SER A 30 12.91 30.08 3.93
N GLU A 31 14.01 30.67 3.46
CA GLU A 31 14.04 31.92 2.68
C GLU A 31 13.60 31.74 1.21
N GLN A 32 13.37 30.49 0.76
CA GLN A 32 12.98 30.18 -0.62
C GLN A 32 11.47 30.02 -0.78
N ASP A 33 10.94 30.29 -1.98
CA ASP A 33 9.56 29.93 -2.34
C ASP A 33 9.40 28.40 -2.22
N ASN A 34 8.62 27.99 -1.23
CA ASN A 34 8.42 26.61 -0.83
C ASN A 34 7.24 25.94 -1.55
N ARG A 35 6.73 26.53 -2.64
CA ARG A 35 5.64 25.93 -3.42
C ARG A 35 6.07 24.61 -4.04
N ARG A 36 5.53 23.51 -3.50
CA ARG A 36 5.74 22.16 -4.02
C ARG A 36 4.48 21.62 -4.67
N GLN A 37 4.55 21.27 -5.95
CA GLN A 37 3.52 20.52 -6.66
C GLN A 37 4.04 19.12 -6.99
N SER A 38 3.22 18.10 -6.75
CA SER A 38 3.50 16.73 -7.17
C SER A 38 2.27 16.09 -7.76
N LEU A 39 2.47 15.29 -8.81
CA LEU A 39 1.44 14.46 -9.41
C LEU A 39 1.72 13.00 -9.02
N VAL A 40 0.67 12.29 -8.59
CA VAL A 40 0.75 10.86 -8.27
C VAL A 40 -0.17 10.08 -9.20
N PHE A 41 0.31 8.93 -9.66
CA PHE A 41 -0.46 7.96 -10.41
C PHE A 41 -0.43 6.63 -9.66
N PHE A 42 -1.61 6.09 -9.33
CA PHE A 42 -1.74 4.81 -8.67
C PHE A 42 -2.13 3.76 -9.70
N HIS A 43 -1.24 2.79 -9.91
CA HIS A 43 -1.53 1.64 -10.76
C HIS A 43 -1.98 0.45 -9.91
N GLN A 44 -2.98 -0.29 -10.40
CA GLN A 44 -3.58 -1.42 -9.70
C GLN A 44 -3.88 -2.56 -10.67
N PRO A 45 -3.90 -3.82 -10.19
CA PRO A 45 -4.46 -4.94 -10.94
C PRO A 45 -5.94 -4.71 -11.27
N ASN A 46 -6.47 -5.47 -12.24
CA ASN A 46 -7.91 -5.47 -12.50
C ASN A 46 -8.68 -5.77 -11.21
N TYR A 47 -9.85 -5.16 -11.06
CA TYR A 47 -10.62 -5.15 -9.81
C TYR A 47 -10.93 -6.56 -9.28
N ASP A 48 -11.20 -7.50 -10.18
CA ASP A 48 -11.53 -8.89 -9.94
C ASP A 48 -10.31 -9.83 -9.82
N THR A 49 -9.08 -9.31 -10.01
CA THR A 49 -7.87 -10.13 -9.92
C THR A 49 -7.71 -10.68 -8.50
N LEU A 50 -7.65 -12.01 -8.39
CA LEU A 50 -7.34 -12.70 -7.14
C LEU A 50 -5.85 -12.54 -6.82
N ILE A 51 -5.57 -11.87 -5.72
CA ILE A 51 -4.22 -11.67 -5.18
C ILE A 51 -3.94 -12.77 -4.17
N GLN A 52 -3.00 -13.64 -4.53
CA GLN A 52 -2.48 -14.72 -3.71
C GLN A 52 -0.97 -14.85 -3.98
N CYS A 53 -0.22 -15.40 -3.03
CA CYS A 53 1.23 -15.50 -3.10
C CYS A 53 1.71 -15.93 -4.49
N LEU A 54 2.57 -15.10 -5.12
CA LEU A 54 3.10 -15.38 -6.45
C LEU A 54 3.95 -16.66 -6.47
N PRO A 55 3.99 -17.37 -7.61
CA PRO A 55 5.01 -18.38 -7.86
C PRO A 55 6.42 -17.79 -7.66
N GLY A 56 7.28 -18.49 -6.92
CA GLY A 56 8.63 -18.02 -6.59
C GLY A 56 8.72 -17.10 -5.35
N CYS A 57 7.59 -16.59 -4.86
CA CYS A 57 7.53 -15.83 -3.61
C CYS A 57 7.26 -16.69 -2.36
N LEU A 58 7.14 -18.01 -2.54
CA LEU A 58 6.96 -18.99 -1.47
C LEU A 58 8.13 -19.97 -1.45
N GLN A 59 8.71 -20.17 -0.28
CA GLN A 59 9.74 -21.20 -0.09
C GLN A 59 9.13 -22.61 -0.14
N PRO A 60 9.85 -23.62 -0.63
CA PRO A 60 9.36 -25.00 -0.62
C PRO A 60 8.95 -25.45 0.80
N GLY A 61 7.74 -25.99 0.94
CA GLY A 61 7.19 -26.46 2.22
C GLY A 61 6.64 -25.37 3.15
N ALA A 62 6.70 -24.09 2.76
CA ALA A 62 6.10 -23.00 3.53
C ALA A 62 4.63 -22.77 3.17
N THR A 63 3.89 -22.11 4.06
CA THR A 63 2.53 -21.62 3.81
C THR A 63 2.53 -20.13 3.46
N PRO A 64 1.61 -19.67 2.59
CA PRO A 64 1.44 -18.24 2.31
C PRO A 64 1.16 -17.45 3.59
N ARG A 65 1.77 -16.27 3.73
CA ARG A 65 1.61 -15.42 4.93
C ARG A 65 0.26 -14.69 4.98
N HIS A 66 -0.37 -14.52 3.82
CA HIS A 66 -1.61 -13.76 3.66
C HIS A 66 -2.69 -14.63 3.06
N ALA A 67 -3.92 -14.44 3.52
CA ALA A 67 -5.08 -15.01 2.87
C ALA A 67 -5.27 -14.39 1.46
N PRO A 68 -5.80 -15.15 0.48
CA PRO A 68 -6.17 -14.59 -0.81
C PRO A 68 -7.20 -13.47 -0.67
N VAL A 69 -7.08 -12.42 -1.49
CA VAL A 69 -8.02 -11.28 -1.54
C VAL A 69 -8.14 -10.79 -2.97
N THR A 70 -9.28 -10.26 -3.39
CA THR A 70 -9.36 -9.58 -4.70
C THR A 70 -8.73 -8.20 -4.62
N SER A 71 -8.21 -7.68 -5.75
CA SER A 71 -7.69 -6.31 -5.84
C SER A 71 -8.73 -5.28 -5.37
N GLY A 72 -9.99 -5.47 -5.78
CA GLY A 72 -11.11 -4.63 -5.43
C GLY A 72 -11.48 -4.64 -3.95
N ASP A 73 -11.56 -5.83 -3.33
CA ASP A 73 -11.86 -5.93 -1.90
C ASP A 73 -10.75 -5.29 -1.05
N HIS A 74 -9.49 -5.48 -1.44
CA HIS A 74 -8.37 -4.82 -0.77
C HIS A 74 -8.45 -3.29 -0.92
N LEU A 75 -8.76 -2.78 -2.11
CA LEU A 75 -8.93 -1.34 -2.34
C LEU A 75 -10.06 -0.77 -1.49
N LEU A 76 -11.22 -1.42 -1.48
CA LEU A 76 -12.38 -1.01 -0.68
C LEU A 76 -12.03 -0.98 0.80
N ALA A 77 -11.37 -2.02 1.31
CA ALA A 77 -10.95 -2.07 2.71
C ALA A 77 -10.00 -0.92 3.09
N LYS A 78 -9.06 -0.56 2.20
CA LYS A 78 -8.16 0.60 2.41
C LYS A 78 -8.93 1.91 2.40
N PHE A 79 -9.85 2.09 1.45
CA PHE A 79 -10.65 3.30 1.33
C PHE A 79 -11.55 3.51 2.55
N VAL A 80 -12.27 2.47 2.98
CA VAL A 80 -13.13 2.50 4.17
C VAL A 80 -12.32 2.83 5.41
N LYS A 81 -11.14 2.22 5.59
CA LYS A 81 -10.25 2.48 6.73
C LYS A 81 -9.75 3.93 6.79
N GLN A 82 -9.57 4.58 5.65
CA GLN A 82 -9.10 5.97 5.58
C GLN A 82 -10.22 7.01 5.67
N THR A 83 -11.40 6.71 5.14
CA THR A 83 -12.51 7.68 5.02
C THR A 83 -13.52 7.58 6.15
N THR A 84 -13.57 6.45 6.86
CA THR A 84 -14.40 6.32 8.06
C THR A 84 -13.60 6.82 9.27
N PHE A 85 -13.93 8.01 9.77
CA PHE A 85 -13.42 8.46 11.07
C PHE A 85 -13.89 7.48 12.15
N GLY A 86 -12.96 6.79 12.82
CA GLY A 86 -13.25 6.02 14.02
C GLY A 86 -13.67 4.57 13.81
N GLY A 87 -12.78 3.73 13.27
CA GLY A 87 -12.73 2.33 13.68
C GLY A 87 -12.12 2.27 15.07
N SER A 88 -12.96 2.24 16.10
CA SER A 88 -12.56 2.11 17.51
C SER A 88 -11.52 1.00 17.65
N LYS A 89 -10.33 1.32 18.16
CA LYS A 89 -9.52 0.31 18.85
C LYS A 89 -10.30 -0.04 20.10
N VAL A 90 -11.15 -1.05 20.02
CA VAL A 90 -11.64 -1.75 21.21
C VAL A 90 -10.47 -2.61 21.66
N ALA A 91 -9.77 -2.12 22.68
CA ALA A 91 -8.94 -2.93 23.56
C ALA A 91 -9.82 -3.53 24.65
#